data_AF-A0A6I6ADN1-F1
#
_entry.id   AF-A0A6I6ADN1-F1
#
_cell.length_a   1.000
_cell.length_b   1.000
_cell.length_c   1.000
_cell.angle_alpha   90.00
_cell.angle_beta   90.00
_cell.angle_gamma   90.00
#
_symmetry.space_group_name_H-M   'P 1'
#
loop_
_entity.id
_entity.type
_entity.pdbx_description
1 polymer ?
#
loop_
_entity_poly.entity_id
_entity_poly.type
_entity_poly.pdbx_seq_one_letter_code
_entity_poly.pdbx_strand_id
1 'polypeptide(L)'
;MSSAFVMTTRLIWKRAWPLALFCVALFVLGPYVILKVQEMMAAPGGCGNAGVFEFGFLFGYYMFQSSLAFLGVSVGVTTGFQKYFLRLPIPSRTIASGMMFTVVTLFLSMQLATNGFYRLLFFDQNWLSDYWPLTGTLLFLVTLTLVGYAVFWLLQAPSLTRLGASVSFIAGMLVWFVSRFYPHGFSGEVVPWARVTPGEGAAMLGVSLGAWYLGTVAFAQIRSGTALPSPTWERMKQGWKTLAVGASSERENDPHTQTAIATLKETHWRDSCRSSVLIGFGLAGVTFCCNLAAFLIWSDPDEFLGPFTYLPALFLTGLSLQIAVATLMFNPGTSLSPKGNRQMKDYWATVPLSDRELAAALMQNILKSGMLMLLAIVAIGLGGSYLLYALIHGQGVISSDWQFLVEHQLFTAAIYQIGIMLLFYFSTIMNFTAFCWFPRPCVGWRILFSLPALLILSLTISEFLPGFRAPLLLLNACLLCGLAVLAFLHAYRSDLIGRKTIWLSVLFYPVISITFWNFWKTDLLIDRVLFSALMIFTVLPFATIPLAVSWNRHR
;
A
#
# COMPACT_ATOMS: atom_id res chain seq x y z
N MET A 1 38.09 16.70 9.88
CA MET A 1 36.95 16.17 10.65
C MET A 1 35.58 16.32 9.96
N SER A 2 35.36 17.22 8.98
CA SER A 2 34.12 17.26 8.18
C SER A 2 34.00 16.13 7.14
N SER A 3 35.13 15.51 6.76
CA SER A 3 35.19 14.51 5.68
C SER A 3 34.35 13.25 5.93
N ALA A 4 34.29 12.74 7.16
CA ALA A 4 33.55 11.51 7.49
C ALA A 4 32.03 11.71 7.38
N PHE A 5 31.51 12.84 7.89
CA PHE A 5 30.09 13.20 7.78
C PHE A 5 29.68 13.52 6.35
N VAL A 6 30.55 14.21 5.60
CA VAL A 6 30.34 14.47 4.17
C VAL A 6 30.35 13.16 3.37
N MET A 7 31.27 12.24 3.68
CA MET A 7 31.37 10.95 3.01
C MET A 7 30.18 10.04 3.30
N THR A 8 29.72 9.95 4.56
CA THR A 8 28.51 9.18 4.89
C THR A 8 27.27 9.77 4.23
N THR A 9 27.14 11.10 4.21
CA THR A 9 26.05 11.79 3.49
C THR A 9 26.11 11.50 2.00
N ARG A 10 27.29 11.56 1.36
CA ARG A 10 27.47 11.23 -0.06
C ARG A 10 27.09 9.78 -0.38
N LEU A 11 27.45 8.83 0.50
CA LEU A 11 27.09 7.41 0.35
C LEU A 11 25.57 7.19 0.51
N ILE A 12 24.93 7.91 1.43
CA ILE A 12 23.48 7.91 1.60
C ILE A 12 22.80 8.37 0.31
N TRP A 13 23.22 9.51 -0.23
CA TRP A 13 22.69 10.02 -1.49
C TRP A 13 22.88 9.02 -2.64
N LYS A 14 24.08 8.44 -2.79
CA LYS A 14 24.37 7.44 -3.83
C LYS A 14 23.46 6.21 -3.72
N ARG A 15 23.11 5.78 -2.51
CA ARG A 15 22.25 4.61 -2.27
C ARG A 15 20.75 4.93 -2.32
N ALA A 16 20.38 6.16 -2.00
CA ALA A 16 18.99 6.62 -1.97
C ALA A 16 18.44 6.87 -3.37
N TRP A 17 19.24 7.47 -4.25
CA TRP A 17 18.82 7.89 -5.59
C TRP A 17 18.18 6.79 -6.44
N PRO A 18 18.71 5.56 -6.51
CA PRO A 18 18.06 4.50 -7.30
C PRO A 18 16.64 4.18 -6.82
N LEU A 19 16.43 4.11 -5.51
CA LEU A 19 15.11 3.84 -4.93
C LEU A 19 14.17 5.06 -5.07
N ALA A 20 14.71 6.27 -4.88
CA ALA A 20 13.97 7.52 -5.04
C ALA A 20 13.49 7.73 -6.49
N LEU A 21 14.39 7.58 -7.47
CA LEU A 21 14.06 7.66 -8.90
C LEU A 21 13.08 6.57 -9.31
N PHE A 22 13.23 5.36 -8.76
CA PHE A 22 12.29 4.27 -8.97
C PHE A 22 10.89 4.63 -8.47
N CYS A 23 10.77 5.16 -7.25
CA CYS A 23 9.48 5.59 -6.72
C CYS A 23 8.89 6.74 -7.55
N VAL A 24 9.69 7.75 -7.93
CA VAL A 24 9.22 8.82 -8.81
C VAL A 24 8.73 8.25 -10.15
N ALA A 25 9.47 7.33 -10.77
CA ALA A 25 9.05 6.70 -12.02
C ALA A 25 7.75 5.89 -11.86
N LEU A 26 7.64 5.06 -10.81
CA LEU A 26 6.41 4.32 -10.53
C LEU A 26 5.23 5.29 -10.31
N PHE A 27 5.45 6.36 -9.54
CA PHE A 27 4.41 7.31 -9.25
C PHE A 27 4.02 8.14 -10.48
N VAL A 28 4.95 8.48 -11.38
CA VAL A 28 4.61 9.19 -12.62
C VAL A 28 3.98 8.28 -13.68
N LEU A 29 4.48 7.06 -13.82
CA LEU A 29 4.07 6.12 -14.87
C LEU A 29 2.76 5.39 -14.52
N GLY A 30 2.46 5.18 -13.24
CA GLY A 30 1.20 4.57 -12.81
C GLY A 30 -0.05 5.30 -13.31
N PRO A 31 -0.22 6.61 -13.04
CA PRO A 31 -1.34 7.41 -13.52
C PRO A 31 -1.25 7.58 -15.02
N TYR A 32 -0.05 7.59 -15.60
CA TYR A 32 0.13 7.56 -17.05
C TYR A 32 -0.61 6.37 -17.65
N VAL A 33 -0.33 5.17 -17.15
CA VAL A 33 -1.01 3.96 -17.62
C VAL A 33 -2.51 4.02 -17.36
N ILE A 34 -2.93 4.45 -16.17
CA ILE A 34 -4.36 4.50 -15.80
C ILE A 34 -5.10 5.48 -16.71
N LEU A 35 -4.56 6.67 -16.94
CA LEU A 35 -5.13 7.68 -17.83
C LEU A 35 -5.18 7.20 -19.27
N LYS A 36 -4.10 6.57 -19.76
CA LYS A 36 -4.11 5.99 -21.09
C LYS A 36 -5.10 4.85 -21.22
N VAL A 37 -5.21 4.00 -20.20
CA VAL A 37 -6.26 3.00 -20.12
C VAL A 37 -7.65 3.66 -20.16
N GLN A 38 -7.90 4.71 -19.39
CA GLN A 38 -9.18 5.43 -19.37
C GLN A 38 -9.49 6.12 -20.71
N GLU A 39 -8.52 6.77 -21.35
CA GLU A 39 -8.64 7.34 -22.71
C GLU A 39 -8.95 6.25 -23.73
N MET A 40 -8.39 5.04 -23.58
CA MET A 40 -8.72 3.88 -24.42
C MET A 40 -10.14 3.32 -24.15
N MET A 41 -10.67 3.50 -22.94
CA MET A 41 -12.03 3.09 -22.57
C MET A 41 -13.09 4.13 -22.96
N ALA A 42 -12.71 5.38 -23.25
CA ALA A 42 -13.64 6.42 -23.64
C ALA A 42 -14.01 6.30 -25.13
N ALA A 43 -15.30 6.14 -25.41
CA ALA A 43 -15.81 6.16 -26.79
C ALA A 43 -15.49 7.50 -27.48
N PRO A 44 -15.34 7.53 -28.83
CA PRO A 44 -15.08 8.77 -29.56
C PRO A 44 -16.27 9.71 -29.39
N GLY A 45 -16.13 10.68 -28.48
CA GLY A 45 -17.16 11.67 -28.13
C GLY A 45 -17.74 11.58 -26.71
N GLY A 46 -17.30 10.64 -25.85
CA GLY A 46 -17.99 10.33 -24.59
C GLY A 46 -17.44 10.92 -23.29
N CYS A 47 -16.22 11.42 -23.22
CA CYS A 47 -15.67 11.98 -21.96
C CYS A 47 -14.65 13.10 -22.21
N GLY A 48 -15.15 14.24 -22.70
CA GLY A 48 -14.43 15.50 -22.54
C GLY A 48 -14.49 16.04 -21.11
N ASN A 49 -15.34 15.47 -20.24
CA ASN A 49 -15.61 15.95 -18.88
C ASN A 49 -16.05 14.81 -17.94
N ALA A 50 -15.32 13.68 -17.87
CA ALA A 50 -15.35 12.91 -16.62
C ALA A 50 -14.81 13.88 -15.55
N GLY A 51 -15.68 14.29 -14.64
CA GLY A 51 -15.55 15.56 -13.92
C GLY A 51 -14.15 15.79 -13.36
N VAL A 52 -13.63 17.00 -13.58
CA VAL A 52 -12.39 17.51 -12.97
C VAL A 52 -12.33 17.23 -11.46
N PHE A 53 -13.50 17.07 -10.81
CA PHE A 53 -13.66 16.68 -9.42
C PHE A 53 -13.31 15.19 -9.13
N GLU A 54 -13.77 14.22 -9.93
CA GLU A 54 -13.39 12.81 -9.78
C GLU A 54 -11.89 12.62 -10.05
N PHE A 55 -11.38 13.31 -11.06
CA PHE A 55 -9.96 13.32 -11.37
C PHE A 55 -9.13 14.06 -10.31
N GLY A 56 -9.63 15.15 -9.75
CA GLY A 56 -9.01 15.90 -8.65
C GLY A 56 -8.93 15.11 -7.35
N PHE A 57 -9.97 14.35 -7.01
CA PHE A 57 -9.97 13.45 -5.85
C PHE A 57 -9.01 12.26 -6.04
N LEU A 58 -9.03 11.62 -7.21
CA LEU A 58 -8.09 10.56 -7.58
C LEU A 58 -6.64 11.07 -7.62
N PHE A 59 -6.41 12.28 -8.13
CA PHE A 59 -5.09 12.90 -8.18
C PHE A 59 -4.60 13.32 -6.79
N GLY A 60 -5.46 13.89 -5.95
CA GLY A 60 -5.16 14.18 -4.54
C GLY A 60 -4.85 12.92 -3.74
N TYR A 61 -5.60 11.84 -3.95
CA TYR A 61 -5.32 10.51 -3.40
C TYR A 61 -3.94 10.00 -3.83
N TYR A 62 -3.65 10.15 -5.11
CA TYR A 62 -2.41 9.70 -5.70
C TYR A 62 -1.19 10.50 -5.21
N MET A 63 -1.35 11.81 -5.05
CA MET A 63 -0.35 12.70 -4.45
C MET A 63 -0.16 12.45 -2.95
N PHE A 64 -1.22 12.06 -2.23
CA PHE A 64 -1.10 11.64 -0.84
C PHE A 64 -0.35 10.30 -0.73
N GLN A 65 -0.64 9.32 -1.60
CA GLN A 65 0.09 8.05 -1.65
C GLN A 65 1.56 8.24 -2.00
N SER A 66 1.87 9.08 -3.00
CA SER A 66 3.26 9.38 -3.38
C SER A 66 4.00 10.03 -2.21
N SER A 67 3.33 10.91 -1.46
CA SER A 67 3.88 11.54 -0.26
C SER A 67 4.20 10.50 0.84
N LEU A 68 3.29 9.57 1.12
CA LEU A 68 3.54 8.50 2.09
C LEU A 68 4.70 7.58 1.65
N ALA A 69 4.75 7.21 0.38
CA ALA A 69 5.80 6.36 -0.17
C ALA A 69 7.16 7.05 -0.16
N PHE A 70 7.24 8.32 -0.58
CA PHE A 70 8.45 9.13 -0.55
C PHE A 70 8.96 9.33 0.88
N LEU A 71 8.06 9.58 1.83
CA LEU A 71 8.42 9.67 3.24
C LEU A 71 8.95 8.32 3.76
N GLY A 72 8.33 7.21 3.38
CA GLY A 72 8.81 5.86 3.70
C GLY A 72 10.20 5.57 3.14
N VAL A 73 10.49 5.96 1.90
CA VAL A 73 11.83 5.84 1.28
C VAL A 73 12.85 6.70 2.02
N SER A 74 12.53 7.96 2.30
CA SER A 74 13.42 8.88 3.01
C SER A 74 13.79 8.37 4.42
N VAL A 75 12.81 7.87 5.18
CA VAL A 75 13.03 7.27 6.50
C VAL A 75 13.76 5.92 6.40
N GLY A 76 13.39 5.07 5.43
CA GLY A 76 14.01 3.77 5.21
C GLY A 76 15.49 3.86 4.86
N VAL A 77 15.87 4.84 4.04
CA VAL A 77 17.27 5.15 3.73
C VAL A 77 18.02 5.56 5.01
N THR A 78 17.46 6.47 5.81
CA THR A 78 18.16 6.99 7.00
C THR A 78 18.30 5.97 8.13
N THR A 79 17.30 5.12 8.36
CA THR A 79 17.38 4.01 9.33
C THR A 79 18.52 3.03 8.99
N GLY A 80 18.75 2.74 7.71
CA GLY A 80 19.85 1.88 7.27
C GLY A 80 21.24 2.42 7.59
N PHE A 81 21.38 3.74 7.79
CA PHE A 81 22.66 4.38 8.12
C PHE A 81 22.78 4.81 9.59
N GLN A 82 21.71 4.70 10.38
CA GLN A 82 21.67 5.11 11.79
C GLN A 82 22.84 4.55 12.61
N LYS A 83 23.20 3.28 12.40
CA LYS A 83 24.31 2.61 13.11
C LYS A 83 25.66 3.30 12.90
N TYR A 84 25.90 3.87 11.72
CA TYR A 84 27.15 4.57 11.42
C TYR A 84 27.17 5.95 12.07
N PHE A 85 26.04 6.65 12.06
CA PHE A 85 25.94 7.99 12.64
C PHE A 85 26.04 8.01 14.16
N LEU A 86 25.47 7.02 14.86
CA LEU A 86 25.54 6.94 16.32
C LEU A 86 26.98 6.86 16.85
N ARG A 87 27.92 6.35 16.03
CA ARG A 87 29.33 6.15 16.38
C ARG A 87 30.25 7.32 16.01
N LEU A 88 29.76 8.33 15.31
CA LEU A 88 30.60 9.48 14.91
C LEU A 88 30.87 10.38 16.12
N PRO A 89 32.09 10.90 16.33
CA PRO A 89 32.42 11.82 17.42
C PRO A 89 32.01 13.27 17.07
N ILE A 90 30.72 13.48 16.75
CA ILE A 90 30.15 14.77 16.34
C ILE A 90 29.00 15.13 17.29
N PRO A 91 28.66 16.41 17.56
CA PRO A 91 27.52 16.77 18.39
C PRO A 91 26.20 16.16 17.90
N SER A 92 25.37 15.67 18.83
CA SER A 92 24.09 15.00 18.50
C SER A 92 23.15 15.91 17.70
N ARG A 93 23.15 17.21 17.98
CA ARG A 93 22.37 18.21 17.25
C ARG A 93 22.76 18.26 15.77
N THR A 94 24.05 18.21 15.45
CA THR A 94 24.55 18.25 14.07
C THR A 94 24.16 17.00 13.29
N ILE A 95 24.26 15.84 13.94
CA ILE A 95 23.88 14.55 13.33
C ILE A 95 22.37 14.50 13.09
N ALA A 96 21.56 14.79 14.11
CA ALA A 96 20.10 14.77 14.00
C ALA A 96 19.58 15.77 12.97
N SER A 97 20.11 17.00 12.96
CA SER A 97 19.73 18.02 11.98
C SER A 97 20.15 17.61 10.57
N GLY A 98 21.35 17.06 10.40
CA GLY A 98 21.82 16.55 9.10
C GLY A 98 20.95 15.42 8.54
N MET A 99 20.54 14.48 9.39
CA MET A 99 19.58 13.45 9.00
C MET A 99 18.21 14.04 8.65
N MET A 100 17.68 14.95 9.47
CA MET A 100 16.38 15.61 9.18
C MET A 100 16.42 16.34 7.84
N PHE A 101 17.44 17.16 7.61
CA PHE A 101 17.58 17.89 6.36
C PHE A 101 17.75 16.94 5.17
N THR A 102 18.53 15.86 5.28
CA THR A 102 18.63 14.88 4.17
C THR A 102 17.29 14.19 3.87
N VAL A 103 16.49 13.84 4.88
CA VAL A 103 15.13 13.28 4.70
C VAL A 103 14.22 14.28 4.00
N VAL A 104 14.22 15.54 4.46
CA VAL A 104 13.40 16.61 3.89
C VAL A 104 13.84 16.93 2.47
N THR A 105 15.14 17.06 2.19
CA THR A 105 15.66 17.34 0.85
C THR A 105 15.37 16.20 -0.12
N LEU A 106 15.51 14.93 0.31
CA LEU A 106 15.17 13.77 -0.53
C LEU A 106 13.67 13.72 -0.82
N PHE A 107 12.84 13.98 0.19
CA PHE A 107 11.39 14.05 0.03
C PHE A 107 10.99 15.17 -0.95
N LEU A 108 11.51 16.38 -0.75
CA LEU A 108 11.27 17.53 -1.61
C LEU A 108 11.73 17.28 -3.04
N SER A 109 12.91 16.69 -3.25
CA SER A 109 13.40 16.42 -4.61
C SER A 109 12.52 15.42 -5.35
N MET A 110 12.04 14.37 -4.68
CA MET A 110 11.09 13.41 -5.27
C MET A 110 9.74 14.07 -5.60
N GLN A 111 9.21 14.91 -4.70
CA GLN A 111 7.96 15.63 -4.94
C GLN A 111 8.07 16.63 -6.09
N LEU A 112 9.15 17.41 -6.13
CA LEU A 112 9.40 18.37 -7.20
C LEU A 112 9.58 17.68 -8.55
N ALA A 113 10.31 16.57 -8.59
CA ALA A 113 10.47 15.77 -9.80
C ALA A 113 9.12 15.23 -10.29
N THR A 114 8.33 14.62 -9.38
CA THR A 114 7.01 14.06 -9.71
C THR A 114 6.06 15.14 -10.22
N ASN A 115 5.97 16.27 -9.52
CA ASN A 115 5.13 17.39 -9.94
C ASN A 115 5.61 18.00 -11.27
N GLY A 116 6.93 18.13 -11.47
CA GLY A 116 7.51 18.57 -12.74
C GLY A 116 7.14 17.66 -13.91
N PHE A 117 7.25 16.35 -13.75
CA PHE A 117 6.79 15.38 -14.75
C PHE A 117 5.29 15.48 -14.99
N TYR A 118 4.49 15.75 -13.94
CA TYR A 118 3.05 15.90 -14.12
C TYR A 118 2.65 17.12 -14.93
N ARG A 119 3.34 18.24 -14.75
CA ARG A 119 3.17 19.44 -15.59
C ARG A 119 3.55 19.19 -17.05
N LEU A 120 4.51 18.29 -17.30
CA LEU A 120 4.97 17.98 -18.65
C LEU A 120 4.07 16.95 -19.36
N LEU A 121 3.51 15.99 -18.62
CA LEU A 121 2.85 14.81 -19.19
C LEU A 121 1.32 14.81 -19.15
N PHE A 122 0.69 15.50 -18.19
CA PHE A 122 -0.75 15.30 -17.91
C PHE A 122 -1.61 16.56 -17.92
N PHE A 123 -1.05 17.70 -17.52
CA PHE A 123 -1.84 18.87 -17.20
C PHE A 123 -1.42 20.06 -18.04
N ASP A 124 -2.41 20.84 -18.47
CA ASP A 124 -2.19 22.19 -18.95
C ASP A 124 -1.56 23.05 -17.82
N GLN A 125 -0.79 24.09 -18.17
CA GLN A 125 0.04 24.84 -17.21
C GLN A 125 -0.72 25.35 -15.96
N ASN A 126 -2.04 25.53 -16.06
CA ASN A 126 -2.88 26.16 -15.05
C ASN A 126 -3.60 25.16 -14.11
N TRP A 127 -3.80 23.89 -14.48
CA TRP A 127 -4.57 22.97 -13.62
C TRP A 127 -3.88 22.69 -12.28
N LEU A 128 -2.55 22.57 -12.30
CA LEU A 128 -1.76 22.37 -11.09
C LEU A 128 -1.65 23.63 -10.21
N SER A 129 -1.79 24.84 -10.78
CA SER A 129 -1.92 26.05 -9.94
C SER A 129 -3.29 26.13 -9.29
N ASP A 130 -4.32 25.65 -9.98
CA ASP A 130 -5.72 25.85 -9.60
C ASP A 130 -6.23 24.76 -8.64
N TYR A 131 -5.66 23.55 -8.64
CA TYR A 131 -6.13 22.45 -7.79
C TYR A 131 -5.07 21.87 -6.83
N TRP A 132 -3.78 21.88 -7.20
CA TRP A 132 -2.69 21.36 -6.35
C TRP A 132 -1.46 22.28 -6.28
N PRO A 133 -1.62 23.48 -5.69
CA PRO A 133 -0.58 24.48 -5.66
C PRO A 133 0.64 24.00 -4.88
N LEU A 134 1.81 24.21 -5.49
CA LEU A 134 3.10 23.69 -5.03
C LEU A 134 3.48 24.23 -3.65
N THR A 135 3.29 25.52 -3.42
CA THR A 135 3.90 26.23 -2.28
C THR A 135 3.30 25.82 -0.94
N GLY A 136 1.98 25.97 -0.76
CA GLY A 136 1.31 25.66 0.51
C GLY A 136 1.38 24.18 0.85
N THR A 137 1.07 23.33 -0.12
CA THR A 137 1.06 21.88 0.06
C THR A 137 2.45 21.31 0.36
N LEU A 138 3.50 21.78 -0.32
CA LEU A 138 4.86 21.32 -0.02
C LEU A 138 5.35 21.82 1.35
N LEU A 139 5.07 23.07 1.72
CA LEU A 139 5.44 23.59 3.04
C LEU A 139 4.80 22.76 4.15
N PHE A 140 3.51 22.46 4.00
CA PHE A 140 2.80 21.60 4.95
C PHE A 140 3.38 20.18 4.98
N LEU A 141 3.68 19.58 3.82
CA LEU A 141 4.30 18.25 3.75
C LEU A 141 5.72 18.22 4.35
N VAL A 142 6.48 19.31 4.25
CA VAL A 142 7.77 19.45 4.95
C VAL A 142 7.56 19.49 6.46
N THR A 143 6.59 20.27 6.94
CA THR A 143 6.22 20.28 8.36
C THR A 143 5.79 18.89 8.83
N LEU A 144 4.96 18.19 8.05
CA LEU A 144 4.55 16.81 8.31
C LEU A 144 5.75 15.86 8.37
N THR A 145 6.73 16.02 7.47
CA THR A 145 7.94 15.19 7.44
C THR A 145 8.81 15.41 8.68
N LEU A 146 8.95 16.66 9.12
CA LEU A 146 9.69 17.00 10.34
C LEU A 146 8.99 16.47 11.59
N VAL A 147 7.66 16.62 11.67
CA VAL A 147 6.84 16.05 12.76
C VAL A 147 6.95 14.53 12.77
N GLY A 148 6.80 13.88 11.62
CA GLY A 148 6.93 12.43 11.49
C GLY A 148 8.32 11.93 11.89
N TYR A 149 9.36 12.68 11.57
CA TYR A 149 10.72 12.37 11.99
C TYR A 149 10.91 12.56 13.51
N ALA A 150 10.31 13.59 14.11
CA ALA A 150 10.29 13.77 15.55
C ALA A 150 9.57 12.61 16.26
N VAL A 151 8.40 12.23 15.75
CA VAL A 151 7.62 11.06 16.20
C VAL A 151 8.45 9.79 16.08
N PHE A 152 9.15 9.57 14.97
CA PHE A 152 10.03 8.41 14.77
C PHE A 152 11.06 8.29 15.91
N TRP A 153 11.75 9.38 16.27
CA TRP A 153 12.72 9.34 17.37
C TRP A 153 12.05 9.19 18.74
N LEU A 154 10.91 9.82 18.96
CA LEU A 154 10.14 9.65 20.20
C LEU A 154 9.71 8.18 20.40
N LEU A 155 9.37 7.48 19.31
CA LEU A 155 8.93 6.09 19.33
C LEU A 155 10.08 5.06 19.41
N GLN A 156 11.35 5.47 19.28
CA GLN A 156 12.50 4.58 19.54
C GLN A 156 12.62 4.20 21.02
N ALA A 157 12.17 5.08 21.92
CA ALA A 157 11.99 4.80 23.35
C ALA A 157 10.51 5.01 23.72
N PRO A 158 9.65 4.05 23.35
CA PRO A 158 8.21 4.23 23.41
C PRO A 158 7.68 4.31 24.84
N SER A 159 6.72 5.22 25.05
CA SER A 159 5.87 5.28 26.22
C SER A 159 4.42 5.52 25.80
N LEU A 160 3.45 5.13 26.63
CA LEU A 160 2.04 5.36 26.34
C LEU A 160 1.72 6.85 26.14
N THR A 161 2.37 7.71 26.92
CA THR A 161 2.24 9.18 26.80
C THR A 161 2.82 9.71 25.50
N ARG A 162 4.00 9.23 25.08
CA ARG A 162 4.63 9.60 23.80
C ARG A 162 3.82 9.08 22.62
N LEU A 163 3.26 7.87 22.73
CA LEU A 163 2.37 7.30 21.72
C LEU A 163 1.08 8.11 21.58
N GLY A 164 0.39 8.40 22.69
CA GLY A 164 -0.82 9.20 22.71
C GLY A 164 -0.58 10.60 22.14
N ALA A 165 0.49 11.28 22.57
CA ALA A 165 0.89 12.56 22.01
C ALA A 165 1.16 12.47 20.50
N SER A 166 1.87 11.43 20.04
CA SER A 166 2.14 11.22 18.62
C SER A 166 0.86 11.03 17.80
N VAL A 167 -0.09 10.24 18.31
CA VAL A 167 -1.40 10.05 17.68
C VAL A 167 -2.17 11.38 17.60
N SER A 168 -2.20 12.14 18.69
CA SER A 168 -2.87 13.45 18.72
C SER A 168 -2.23 14.46 17.76
N PHE A 169 -0.89 14.50 17.66
CA PHE A 169 -0.20 15.36 16.71
C PHE A 169 -0.48 14.97 15.26
N ILE A 170 -0.49 13.68 14.94
CA ILE A 170 -0.82 13.19 13.60
C ILE A 170 -2.29 13.52 13.27
N ALA A 171 -3.22 13.25 14.19
CA ALA A 171 -4.63 13.57 14.01
C ALA A 171 -4.84 15.08 13.83
N GLY A 172 -4.21 15.92 14.64
CA GLY A 172 -4.28 17.38 14.52
C GLY A 172 -3.75 17.89 13.18
N MET A 173 -2.64 17.33 12.68
CA MET A 173 -2.12 17.67 11.34
C MET A 173 -3.09 17.24 10.24
N LEU A 174 -3.69 16.05 10.33
CA LEU A 174 -4.68 15.59 9.34
C LEU A 174 -5.93 16.48 9.34
N VAL A 175 -6.45 16.83 10.51
CA VAL A 175 -7.58 17.76 10.64
C VAL A 175 -7.22 19.13 10.07
N TRP A 176 -6.03 19.66 10.37
CA TRP A 176 -5.56 20.92 9.79
C TRP A 176 -5.52 20.85 8.26
N PHE A 177 -4.95 19.79 7.69
CA PHE A 177 -4.91 19.60 6.24
C PHE A 177 -6.31 19.57 5.62
N VAL A 178 -7.22 18.74 6.16
CA VAL A 178 -8.58 18.60 5.64
C VAL A 178 -9.36 19.90 5.78
N SER A 179 -9.33 20.55 6.95
CA SER A 179 -10.03 21.81 7.19
C SER A 179 -9.61 22.92 6.24
N ARG A 180 -8.38 22.89 5.71
CA ARG A 180 -7.88 23.90 4.80
C ARG A 180 -8.33 23.71 3.36
N PHE A 181 -8.40 22.47 2.89
CA PHE A 181 -8.85 22.13 1.54
C PHE A 181 -10.38 22.10 1.42
N TYR A 182 -11.07 21.76 2.52
CA TYR A 182 -12.52 21.61 2.60
C TYR A 182 -13.11 22.46 3.74
N PRO A 183 -12.98 23.80 3.68
CA PRO A 183 -13.48 24.68 4.74
C PRO A 183 -15.01 24.62 4.89
N HIS A 184 -15.71 24.23 3.83
CA HIS A 184 -17.18 24.10 3.77
C HIS A 184 -17.65 22.64 3.71
N GLY A 185 -16.78 21.67 4.05
CA GLY A 185 -17.07 20.23 3.91
C GLY A 185 -16.75 19.67 2.51
N PHE A 186 -16.86 18.35 2.34
CA PHE A 186 -16.56 17.66 1.07
C PHE A 186 -17.63 17.86 -0.01
N SER A 187 -18.83 18.30 0.38
CA SER A 187 -19.91 18.74 -0.52
C SER A 187 -19.70 20.16 -1.06
N GLY A 188 -18.87 20.96 -0.40
CA GLY A 188 -18.51 22.32 -0.81
C GLY A 188 -17.36 22.37 -1.83
N GLU A 189 -17.11 23.55 -2.38
CA GLU A 189 -16.01 23.76 -3.33
C GLU A 189 -14.64 23.53 -2.67
N VAL A 190 -13.76 22.81 -3.37
CA VAL A 190 -12.37 22.59 -2.96
C VAL A 190 -11.61 23.91 -3.07
N VAL A 191 -11.05 24.38 -1.96
CA VAL A 191 -10.24 25.60 -1.95
C VAL A 191 -8.76 25.23 -2.03
N PRO A 192 -8.08 25.47 -3.17
CA PRO A 192 -6.66 25.14 -3.33
C PRO A 192 -5.79 25.99 -2.40
N TRP A 193 -4.75 25.39 -1.81
CA TRP A 193 -3.79 26.10 -0.94
C TRP A 193 -2.78 26.97 -1.72
N ALA A 194 -3.29 27.84 -2.59
CA ALA A 194 -2.49 28.59 -3.55
C ALA A 194 -1.69 29.73 -2.90
N ARG A 195 -2.24 30.30 -1.83
CA ARG A 195 -1.61 31.37 -1.06
C ARG A 195 -1.50 30.94 0.40
N VAL A 196 -0.28 30.97 0.92
CA VAL A 196 -0.02 30.74 2.35
C VAL A 196 -0.11 32.09 3.04
N THR A 197 -1.01 32.22 4.00
CA THR A 197 -1.09 33.46 4.78
C THR A 197 0.15 33.59 5.68
N PRO A 198 0.59 34.82 6.03
CA PRO A 198 1.71 34.99 6.96
C PRO A 198 1.50 34.26 8.29
N GLY A 199 0.25 34.20 8.78
CA GLY A 199 -0.12 33.45 9.98
C GLY A 199 0.04 31.93 9.82
N GLU A 200 -0.41 31.36 8.71
CA GLU A 200 -0.19 29.94 8.38
C GLU A 200 1.31 29.61 8.28
N GLY A 201 2.08 30.48 7.62
CA GLY A 201 3.54 30.33 7.50
C GLY A 201 4.25 30.37 8.85
N ALA A 202 3.88 31.31 9.72
CA ALA A 202 4.41 31.40 11.08
C ALA A 202 4.05 30.17 11.93
N ALA A 203 2.81 29.67 11.81
CA ALA A 203 2.36 28.46 12.49
C ALA A 203 3.15 27.22 12.02
N MET A 204 3.30 27.02 10.71
CA MET A 204 4.09 25.91 10.16
C MET A 204 5.55 25.98 10.60
N LEU A 205 6.14 27.17 10.60
CA LEU A 205 7.52 27.38 11.03
C LEU A 205 7.67 27.08 12.52
N GLY A 206 6.74 27.53 13.36
CA GLY A 206 6.71 27.23 14.80
C GLY A 206 6.60 25.73 15.07
N VAL A 207 5.68 25.03 14.40
CA VAL A 207 5.52 23.57 14.51
C VAL A 207 6.78 22.85 14.01
N SER A 208 7.38 23.32 12.92
CA SER A 208 8.61 22.74 12.35
C SER A 208 9.81 22.90 13.30
N LEU A 209 9.97 24.06 13.92
CA LEU A 209 11.02 24.31 14.92
C LEU A 209 10.80 23.47 16.18
N GLY A 210 9.56 23.36 16.65
CA GLY A 210 9.20 22.52 17.78
C GLY A 210 9.49 21.04 17.52
N ALA A 211 9.09 20.54 16.34
CA ALA A 211 9.37 19.17 15.92
C ALA A 211 10.87 18.90 15.78
N TRP A 212 11.62 19.82 15.18
CA TRP A 212 13.08 19.74 15.09
C TRP A 212 13.72 19.68 16.49
N TYR A 213 13.34 20.58 17.40
CA TYR A 213 13.85 20.60 18.77
C TYR A 213 13.55 19.28 19.49
N LEU A 214 12.28 18.85 19.51
CA LEU A 214 11.86 17.59 20.15
C LEU A 214 12.59 16.37 19.57
N GLY A 215 12.70 16.28 18.25
CA GLY A 215 13.40 15.19 17.58
C GLY A 215 14.90 15.18 17.90
N THR A 216 15.56 16.34 17.98
CA THR A 216 16.98 16.42 18.36
C THR A 216 17.23 16.04 19.82
N VAL A 217 16.34 16.43 20.74
CA VAL A 217 16.41 16.04 22.16
C VAL A 217 16.20 14.54 22.31
N ALA A 218 15.17 13.98 21.67
CA ALA A 218 14.91 12.54 21.68
C ALA A 218 16.10 11.74 21.11
N PHE A 219 16.66 12.18 19.98
CA PHE A 219 17.87 11.58 19.41
C PHE A 219 19.06 11.64 20.36
N ALA A 220 19.29 12.77 21.03
CA ALA A 220 20.39 12.93 21.97
C ALA A 220 20.26 11.94 23.15
N GLN A 221 19.05 11.79 23.72
CA GLN A 221 18.77 10.83 24.79
C GLN A 221 19.02 9.38 24.37
N ILE A 222 18.67 9.02 23.14
CA ILE A 222 18.92 7.67 22.59
C ILE A 222 20.41 7.43 22.42
N ARG A 223 21.14 8.41 21.90
CA ARG A 223 22.58 8.30 21.69
C ARG A 223 23.36 8.26 23.01
N SER A 224 22.90 8.95 24.05
CA SER A 224 23.46 8.85 25.40
C SER A 224 23.02 7.58 26.15
N GLY A 225 22.14 6.76 25.58
CA GLY A 225 21.62 5.54 26.21
C GLY A 225 20.67 5.80 27.39
N THR A 226 20.21 7.04 27.57
CA THR A 226 19.31 7.44 28.67
C THR A 226 17.84 7.29 28.32
N ALA A 227 17.53 7.02 27.04
CA ALA A 227 16.17 6.79 26.57
C ALA A 227 15.74 5.35 26.87
N LEU A 228 14.94 5.17 27.92
CA LEU A 228 14.33 3.88 28.27
C LEU A 228 12.85 3.86 27.88
N PRO A 229 12.33 2.73 27.35
CA PRO A 229 10.90 2.54 27.21
C PRO A 229 10.22 2.57 28.59
N SER A 230 8.98 3.03 28.66
CA SER A 230 8.26 3.03 29.94
C SER A 230 7.93 1.59 30.40
N PRO A 231 7.90 1.30 31.72
CA PRO A 231 7.60 -0.04 32.21
C PRO A 231 6.18 -0.50 31.83
N THR A 232 5.23 0.43 31.71
CA THR A 232 3.87 0.16 31.22
C THR A 232 3.86 -0.28 29.76
N TRP A 233 4.65 0.40 28.91
CA TRP A 233 4.85 -0.03 27.53
C TRP A 233 5.51 -1.40 27.44
N GLU A 234 6.49 -1.72 28.29
CA GLU A 234 7.12 -3.04 28.29
C GLU A 234 6.14 -4.15 28.65
N ARG A 235 5.29 -3.94 29.66
CA ARG A 235 4.18 -4.87 29.98
C ARG A 235 3.21 -5.03 28.81
N MET A 236 2.82 -3.93 28.17
CA MET A 236 1.95 -3.97 26.99
C MET A 236 2.63 -4.69 25.81
N LYS A 237 3.91 -4.42 25.56
CA LYS A 237 4.71 -5.07 24.52
C LYS A 237 4.86 -6.57 24.80
N GLN A 238 5.04 -6.95 26.06
CA GLN A 238 5.10 -8.35 26.47
C GLN A 238 3.73 -9.01 26.28
N GLY A 239 2.65 -8.39 26.75
CA GLY A 239 1.28 -8.86 26.49
C GLY A 239 0.96 -8.99 25.01
N TRP A 240 1.36 -8.01 24.19
CA TRP A 240 1.24 -8.04 22.74
C TRP A 240 2.09 -9.15 22.12
N LYS A 241 3.32 -9.37 22.59
CA LYS A 241 4.15 -10.51 22.16
C LYS A 241 3.50 -11.84 22.54
N THR A 242 2.93 -11.97 23.72
CA THR A 242 2.19 -13.17 24.15
C THR A 242 0.96 -13.38 23.26
N LEU A 243 0.22 -12.30 22.95
CA LEU A 243 -0.93 -12.30 22.05
C LEU A 243 -0.55 -12.45 20.56
N ALA A 244 0.66 -12.13 20.14
CA ALA A 244 1.12 -12.24 18.76
C ALA A 244 1.79 -13.58 18.49
N VAL A 245 2.55 -14.11 19.46
CA VAL A 245 3.29 -15.38 19.36
C VAL A 245 2.47 -16.55 19.91
N GLY A 246 1.48 -16.30 20.77
CA GLY A 246 0.69 -17.36 21.42
C GLY A 246 1.49 -18.18 22.41
N ALA A 247 2.48 -17.56 23.07
CA ALA A 247 3.23 -18.20 24.13
C ALA A 247 2.46 -18.12 25.47
N SER A 248 1.22 -18.60 25.49
CA SER A 248 0.62 -19.13 26.71
C SER A 248 0.87 -20.64 26.70
N SER A 249 1.36 -21.15 27.82
CA SER A 249 1.86 -22.52 28.01
C SER A 249 0.78 -23.60 28.03
N GLU A 250 -0.33 -23.42 27.32
CA GLU A 250 -1.32 -24.48 27.13
C GLU A 250 -0.96 -25.24 25.87
N ARG A 251 0.08 -26.06 26.04
CA ARG A 251 0.27 -27.25 25.24
C ARG A 251 -0.86 -28.18 25.67
N GLU A 252 -1.98 -28.13 24.98
CA GLU A 252 -2.98 -29.18 25.08
C GLU A 252 -2.32 -30.43 24.52
N ASN A 253 -1.78 -31.22 25.45
CA ASN A 253 -1.08 -32.47 25.19
C ASN A 253 -2.11 -33.48 24.70
N ASP A 254 -2.48 -33.41 23.43
CA ASP A 254 -3.24 -34.48 22.79
C ASP A 254 -2.30 -35.23 21.81
N PRO A 255 -1.66 -36.32 22.26
CA PRO A 255 -0.57 -36.98 21.54
C PRO A 255 -1.00 -37.80 20.31
N HIS A 256 -2.30 -37.88 19.99
CA HIS A 256 -2.82 -38.81 18.98
C HIS A 256 -3.21 -38.20 17.62
N THR A 257 -3.03 -36.90 17.38
CA THR A 257 -3.56 -36.27 16.14
C THR A 257 -2.69 -35.18 15.48
N GLN A 258 -1.50 -34.88 15.99
CA GLN A 258 -0.63 -33.84 15.39
C GLN A 258 0.31 -34.41 14.32
N THR A 259 -0.14 -34.39 13.07
CA THR A 259 0.75 -34.60 11.91
C THR A 259 1.81 -33.48 11.83
N ALA A 260 3.03 -33.78 11.38
CA ALA A 260 4.11 -32.79 11.22
C ALA A 260 3.70 -31.57 10.36
N ILE A 261 2.73 -31.75 9.47
CA ILE A 261 2.12 -30.68 8.66
C ILE A 261 1.33 -29.69 9.54
N ALA A 262 0.57 -30.19 10.53
CA ALA A 262 -0.24 -29.35 11.41
C ALA A 262 0.63 -28.44 12.28
N THR A 263 1.71 -28.99 12.85
CA THR A 263 2.66 -28.22 13.66
C THR A 263 3.36 -27.15 12.83
N LEU A 264 3.74 -27.45 11.58
CA LEU A 264 4.35 -26.47 10.67
C LEU A 264 3.37 -25.38 10.20
N LYS A 265 2.12 -25.74 9.92
CA LYS A 265 1.08 -24.74 9.64
C LYS A 265 0.94 -23.78 10.82
N GLU A 266 0.96 -24.32 12.03
CA GLU A 266 0.86 -23.52 13.24
C GLU A 266 2.10 -22.63 13.47
N THR A 267 3.32 -23.13 13.22
CA THR A 267 4.54 -22.32 13.36
C THR A 267 4.56 -21.17 12.34
N HIS A 268 4.22 -21.41 11.07
CA HIS A 268 4.10 -20.33 10.08
C HIS A 268 3.02 -19.32 10.46
N TRP A 269 1.89 -19.81 10.98
CA TRP A 269 0.80 -18.96 11.44
C TRP A 269 1.26 -18.04 12.58
N ARG A 270 1.91 -18.60 13.61
CA ARG A 270 2.38 -17.86 14.79
C ARG A 270 3.54 -16.91 14.47
N ASP A 271 4.48 -17.32 13.63
CA ASP A 271 5.70 -16.54 13.34
C ASP A 271 5.44 -15.35 12.38
N SER A 272 4.52 -15.48 11.42
CA SER A 272 4.36 -14.47 10.35
C SER A 272 2.92 -14.02 10.13
N CYS A 273 1.95 -14.93 10.00
CA CYS A 273 0.59 -14.56 9.60
C CYS A 273 -0.23 -13.88 10.72
N ARG A 274 -0.12 -14.37 11.96
CA ARG A 274 -0.90 -13.88 13.12
C ARG A 274 -0.60 -12.41 13.42
N SER A 275 0.67 -12.02 13.37
CA SER A 275 1.04 -10.61 13.58
C SER A 275 0.44 -9.71 12.52
N SER A 276 0.39 -10.13 11.25
CA SER A 276 -0.28 -9.35 10.20
C SER A 276 -1.78 -9.23 10.45
N VAL A 277 -2.45 -10.32 10.82
CA VAL A 277 -3.89 -10.31 11.11
C VAL A 277 -4.21 -9.38 12.28
N LEU A 278 -3.42 -9.41 13.36
CA LEU A 278 -3.60 -8.48 14.50
C LEU A 278 -3.40 -7.02 14.10
N ILE A 279 -2.41 -6.72 13.25
CA ILE A 279 -2.26 -5.38 12.67
C ILE A 279 -3.50 -5.02 11.84
N GLY A 280 -4.05 -5.97 11.09
CA GLY A 280 -5.29 -5.79 10.32
C GLY A 280 -6.50 -5.48 11.17
N PHE A 281 -6.65 -6.12 12.34
CA PHE A 281 -7.68 -5.76 13.32
C PHE A 281 -7.46 -4.36 13.90
N GLY A 282 -6.21 -3.98 14.16
CA GLY A 282 -5.88 -2.60 14.54
C GLY A 282 -6.26 -1.59 13.46
N LEU A 283 -5.93 -1.88 12.20
CA LEU A 283 -6.32 -1.07 11.05
C LEU A 283 -7.84 -1.00 10.92
N ALA A 284 -8.56 -2.11 11.07
CA ALA A 284 -10.02 -2.13 11.03
C ALA A 284 -10.64 -1.22 12.09
N GLY A 285 -10.08 -1.17 13.30
CA GLY A 285 -10.52 -0.23 14.34
C GLY A 285 -10.27 1.24 13.96
N VAL A 286 -9.11 1.54 13.36
CA VAL A 286 -8.83 2.89 12.83
C VAL A 286 -9.81 3.23 11.70
N THR A 287 -10.01 2.32 10.75
CA THR A 287 -10.98 2.47 9.65
C THR A 287 -12.38 2.71 10.20
N PHE A 288 -12.81 1.96 11.22
CA PHE A 288 -14.11 2.14 11.86
C PHE A 288 -14.28 3.56 12.40
N CYS A 289 -13.34 4.02 13.23
CA CYS A 289 -13.43 5.35 13.84
C CYS A 289 -13.38 6.47 12.79
N CYS A 290 -12.48 6.35 11.82
CA CYS A 290 -12.32 7.37 10.77
C CYS A 290 -13.54 7.41 9.83
N ASN A 291 -14.08 6.25 9.44
CA ASN A 291 -15.29 6.18 8.61
C ASN A 291 -16.51 6.67 9.37
N LEU A 292 -16.64 6.34 10.65
CA LEU A 292 -17.74 6.82 11.48
C LEU A 292 -17.70 8.35 11.62
N ALA A 293 -16.52 8.91 11.90
CA ALA A 293 -16.33 10.36 11.90
C ALA A 293 -16.64 10.96 10.52
N ALA A 294 -16.26 10.27 9.44
CA ALA A 294 -16.54 10.70 8.09
C ALA A 294 -18.04 10.78 7.81
N PHE A 295 -18.80 9.75 8.19
CA PHE A 295 -20.25 9.77 8.09
C PHE A 295 -20.83 10.90 8.95
N LEU A 296 -20.51 10.94 10.25
CA LEU A 296 -21.11 11.93 11.16
C LEU A 296 -20.82 13.40 10.82
N ILE A 297 -19.66 13.71 10.22
CA ILE A 297 -19.28 15.10 9.91
C ILE A 297 -19.73 15.49 8.49
N TRP A 298 -19.84 14.53 7.56
CA TRP A 298 -19.94 14.84 6.13
C TRP A 298 -21.15 14.25 5.41
N SER A 299 -21.99 13.44 6.06
CA SER A 299 -23.29 13.06 5.50
C SER A 299 -24.40 13.90 6.14
N ASP A 300 -24.95 14.86 5.39
CA ASP A 300 -26.18 15.54 5.79
C ASP A 300 -27.38 14.62 5.52
N PRO A 301 -28.23 14.32 6.53
CA PRO A 301 -29.35 13.39 6.36
C PRO A 301 -30.52 13.96 5.55
N ASP A 302 -30.59 15.28 5.38
CA ASP A 302 -31.73 15.99 4.77
C ASP A 302 -31.55 16.28 3.26
N GLU A 303 -30.33 16.17 2.74
CA GLU A 303 -30.06 16.29 1.30
C GLU A 303 -29.99 14.90 0.66
N PHE A 304 -30.61 14.74 -0.51
CA PHE A 304 -30.58 13.53 -1.34
C PHE A 304 -29.15 13.31 -1.88
N LEU A 305 -28.23 12.97 -1.00
CA LEU A 305 -26.81 12.92 -1.29
C LEU A 305 -26.46 11.56 -1.90
N GLY A 306 -26.22 11.58 -3.20
CA GLY A 306 -25.72 10.43 -3.96
C GLY A 306 -24.32 9.94 -3.52
N PRO A 307 -23.57 9.21 -4.38
CA PRO A 307 -22.39 8.42 -4.02
C PRO A 307 -21.22 9.19 -3.38
N PHE A 308 -21.26 10.53 -3.45
CA PHE A 308 -20.21 11.42 -2.94
C PHE A 308 -20.10 11.43 -1.41
N THR A 309 -21.17 11.14 -0.67
CA THR A 309 -21.13 11.00 0.81
C THR A 309 -20.31 9.79 1.27
N TYR A 310 -20.29 8.72 0.47
CA TYR A 310 -19.56 7.49 0.77
C TYR A 310 -18.10 7.52 0.30
N LEU A 311 -17.75 8.48 -0.57
CA LEU A 311 -16.42 8.60 -1.17
C LEU A 311 -15.29 8.70 -0.11
N PRO A 312 -15.41 9.50 0.96
CA PRO A 312 -14.39 9.58 2.00
C PRO A 312 -14.22 8.27 2.79
N ALA A 313 -15.32 7.58 3.11
CA ALA A 313 -15.28 6.31 3.83
C ALA A 313 -14.70 5.18 2.97
N LEU A 314 -15.06 5.12 1.68
CA LEU A 314 -14.46 4.20 0.71
C LEU A 314 -12.97 4.47 0.52
N PHE A 315 -12.57 5.75 0.48
CA PHE A 315 -11.16 6.17 0.41
C PHE A 315 -10.34 5.70 1.61
N LEU A 316 -10.83 5.94 2.83
CA LEU A 316 -10.16 5.53 4.07
C LEU A 316 -10.05 4.01 4.18
N THR A 317 -11.09 3.30 3.74
CA THR A 317 -11.11 1.84 3.67
C THR A 317 -10.09 1.32 2.64
N GLY A 318 -10.04 1.91 1.45
CA GLY A 318 -9.07 1.56 0.41
C GLY A 318 -7.62 1.79 0.84
N LEU A 319 -7.33 2.89 1.53
CA LEU A 319 -6.01 3.16 2.12
C LEU A 319 -5.65 2.10 3.16
N SER A 320 -6.60 1.74 4.04
CA SER A 320 -6.39 0.72 5.06
C SER A 320 -6.11 -0.65 4.43
N LEU A 321 -6.80 -0.99 3.34
CA LEU A 321 -6.54 -2.21 2.57
C LEU A 321 -5.15 -2.21 1.93
N GLN A 322 -4.67 -1.07 1.41
CA GLN A 322 -3.31 -0.98 0.87
C GLN A 322 -2.23 -1.15 1.94
N ILE A 323 -2.41 -0.56 3.12
CA ILE A 323 -1.51 -0.78 4.25
C ILE A 323 -1.54 -2.26 4.69
N ALA A 324 -2.72 -2.89 4.64
CA ALA A 324 -2.85 -4.32 4.91
C ALA A 324 -2.09 -5.17 3.88
N VAL A 325 -2.20 -4.86 2.58
CA VAL A 325 -1.40 -5.51 1.52
C VAL A 325 0.08 -5.34 1.81
N ALA A 326 0.55 -4.12 2.09
CA ALA A 326 1.96 -3.88 2.41
C ALA A 326 2.43 -4.69 3.64
N THR A 327 1.61 -4.76 4.68
CA THR A 327 1.90 -5.55 5.89
C THR A 327 2.01 -7.05 5.58
N LEU A 328 1.11 -7.57 4.74
CA LEU A 328 1.14 -8.96 4.26
C LEU A 328 2.33 -9.23 3.32
N MET A 329 2.77 -8.23 2.55
CA MET A 329 3.98 -8.34 1.75
C MET A 329 5.24 -8.43 2.62
N PHE A 330 5.33 -7.64 3.70
CA PHE A 330 6.52 -7.63 4.54
C PHE A 330 6.60 -8.84 5.47
N ASN A 331 5.53 -9.17 6.19
CA ASN A 331 5.58 -10.22 7.21
C ASN A 331 5.58 -11.63 6.56
N PRO A 332 4.49 -12.10 5.91
CA PRO A 332 4.52 -13.34 5.13
C PRO A 332 5.56 -13.38 4.01
N GLY A 333 5.77 -12.28 3.27
CA GLY A 333 6.76 -12.28 2.18
C GLY A 333 8.21 -12.49 2.66
N THR A 334 8.51 -12.20 3.93
CA THR A 334 9.82 -12.52 4.54
C THR A 334 9.79 -13.74 5.46
N SER A 335 8.72 -14.55 5.45
CA SER A 335 8.56 -15.68 6.37
C SER A 335 9.53 -16.84 6.08
N LEU A 336 9.85 -17.08 4.80
CA LEU A 336 10.72 -18.18 4.38
C LEU A 336 12.21 -17.91 4.59
N SER A 337 12.65 -16.64 4.54
CA SER A 337 14.06 -16.25 4.56
C SER A 337 14.33 -15.30 5.74
N PRO A 338 15.38 -15.48 6.55
CA PRO A 338 15.71 -14.55 7.62
C PRO A 338 15.94 -13.15 7.08
N LYS A 339 15.54 -12.12 7.84
CA LYS A 339 15.83 -10.70 7.49
C LYS A 339 17.35 -10.51 7.31
N GLY A 340 17.78 -10.36 6.06
CA GLY A 340 19.18 -10.12 5.70
C GLY A 340 19.94 -11.33 5.12
N ASN A 341 19.44 -12.56 5.29
CA ASN A 341 19.95 -13.74 4.60
C ASN A 341 19.05 -14.10 3.41
N ARG A 342 19.64 -14.66 2.35
CA ARG A 342 18.96 -15.03 1.08
C ARG A 342 18.64 -16.54 1.00
N GLN A 343 18.65 -17.23 2.13
CA GLN A 343 18.47 -18.67 2.25
C GLN A 343 17.25 -18.96 3.11
N MET A 344 16.53 -20.03 2.76
CA MET A 344 15.39 -20.53 3.51
C MET A 344 15.80 -20.85 4.95
N LYS A 345 14.93 -20.58 5.93
CA LYS A 345 15.21 -20.92 7.34
C LYS A 345 15.42 -22.44 7.47
N ASP A 346 16.41 -22.86 8.25
CA ASP A 346 16.87 -24.26 8.32
C ASP A 346 15.75 -25.26 8.64
N TYR A 347 14.82 -24.88 9.54
CA TYR A 347 13.70 -25.74 9.90
C TYR A 347 12.70 -25.93 8.75
N TRP A 348 12.59 -25.00 7.80
CA TRP A 348 11.78 -25.21 6.60
C TRP A 348 12.48 -26.08 5.57
N ALA A 349 13.82 -25.99 5.50
CA ALA A 349 14.61 -26.76 4.54
C ALA A 349 14.67 -28.26 4.91
N THR A 350 14.81 -28.56 6.20
CA THR A 350 15.10 -29.90 6.74
C THR A 350 13.87 -30.77 7.05
N VAL A 351 12.67 -30.19 6.99
CA VAL A 351 11.42 -30.92 7.28
C VAL A 351 11.18 -32.05 6.28
N PRO A 352 10.77 -33.26 6.70
CA PRO A 352 10.53 -34.39 5.80
C PRO A 352 9.15 -34.35 5.11
N LEU A 353 8.81 -33.21 4.50
CA LEU A 353 7.59 -33.04 3.69
C LEU A 353 7.92 -32.87 2.22
N SER A 354 6.98 -33.22 1.35
CA SER A 354 7.08 -32.86 -0.07
C SER A 354 6.94 -31.33 -0.25
N ASP A 355 7.60 -30.78 -1.27
CA ASP A 355 7.49 -29.35 -1.59
C ASP A 355 6.04 -28.93 -1.88
N ARG A 356 5.27 -29.84 -2.44
CA ARG A 356 3.85 -29.67 -2.73
C ARG A 356 3.00 -29.51 -1.47
N GLU A 357 3.20 -30.36 -0.48
CA GLU A 357 2.48 -30.27 0.80
C GLU A 357 2.88 -29.02 1.58
N LEU A 358 4.18 -28.70 1.57
CA LEU A 358 4.71 -27.50 2.21
C LEU A 358 4.12 -26.23 1.57
N ALA A 359 4.17 -26.13 0.24
CA ALA A 359 3.62 -24.98 -0.48
C ALA A 359 2.11 -24.82 -0.27
N ALA A 360 1.35 -25.92 -0.28
CA ALA A 360 -0.08 -25.90 -0.01
C ALA A 360 -0.40 -25.42 1.41
N ALA A 361 0.39 -25.87 2.40
CA ALA A 361 0.24 -25.45 3.79
C ALA A 361 0.51 -23.95 4.00
N LEU A 362 1.57 -23.44 3.38
CA LEU A 362 1.93 -22.02 3.44
C LEU A 362 0.90 -21.14 2.72
N MET A 363 0.44 -21.58 1.54
CA MET A 363 -0.59 -20.90 0.76
C MET A 363 -1.92 -20.78 1.52
N GLN A 364 -2.35 -21.84 2.21
CA GLN A 364 -3.55 -21.79 3.06
C GLN A 364 -3.44 -20.75 4.17
N ASN A 365 -2.28 -20.64 4.82
CA ASN A 365 -2.06 -19.64 5.86
C ASN A 365 -2.06 -18.20 5.31
N ILE A 366 -1.48 -17.97 4.13
CA ILE A 366 -1.53 -16.65 3.47
C ILE A 366 -2.97 -16.29 3.13
N LEU A 367 -3.70 -17.19 2.47
CA LEU A 367 -5.11 -16.98 2.11
C LEU A 367 -5.96 -16.71 3.35
N LYS A 368 -5.80 -17.52 4.40
CA LYS A 368 -6.47 -17.31 5.70
C LYS A 368 -6.14 -15.93 6.27
N SER A 369 -4.87 -15.52 6.26
CA SER A 369 -4.46 -14.21 6.78
C SER A 369 -5.00 -13.03 5.98
N GLY A 370 -4.96 -13.12 4.64
CA GLY A 370 -5.52 -12.09 3.75
C GLY A 370 -7.04 -12.00 3.88
N MET A 371 -7.74 -13.13 3.94
CA MET A 371 -9.19 -13.16 4.13
C MET A 371 -9.61 -12.57 5.48
N LEU A 372 -8.91 -12.91 6.57
CA LEU A 372 -9.21 -12.35 7.89
C LEU A 372 -8.94 -10.84 7.96
N MET A 373 -7.86 -10.35 7.36
CA MET A 373 -7.61 -8.90 7.29
C MET A 373 -8.65 -8.16 6.44
N LEU A 374 -8.99 -8.73 5.28
CA LEU A 374 -10.04 -8.19 4.42
C LEU A 374 -11.38 -8.12 5.17
N LEU A 375 -11.79 -9.23 5.80
CA LEU A 375 -13.04 -9.30 6.55
C LEU A 375 -13.03 -8.30 7.72
N ALA A 376 -11.92 -8.19 8.45
CA ALA A 376 -11.80 -7.22 9.53
C ALA A 376 -11.98 -5.79 9.00
N ILE A 377 -11.24 -5.38 7.97
CA ILE A 377 -11.27 -3.99 7.48
C ILE A 377 -12.61 -3.67 6.81
N VAL A 378 -13.15 -4.58 5.99
CA VAL A 378 -14.38 -4.34 5.24
C VAL A 378 -15.60 -4.52 6.13
N ALA A 379 -15.74 -5.65 6.83
CA ALA A 379 -16.94 -5.93 7.62
C ALA A 379 -16.96 -5.14 8.94
N ILE A 380 -15.84 -5.13 9.69
CA ILE A 380 -15.79 -4.39 10.96
C ILE A 380 -15.55 -2.91 10.69
N GLY A 381 -14.56 -2.56 9.87
CA GLY A 381 -14.23 -1.16 9.58
C GLY A 381 -15.34 -0.41 8.83
N LEU A 382 -15.60 -0.78 7.58
CA LEU A 382 -16.61 -0.10 6.75
C LEU A 382 -18.04 -0.49 7.14
N GLY A 383 -18.34 -1.79 7.20
CA GLY A 383 -19.69 -2.28 7.50
C GLY A 383 -20.16 -1.88 8.90
N GLY A 384 -19.29 -2.03 9.91
CA GLY A 384 -19.60 -1.65 11.29
C GLY A 384 -19.83 -0.14 11.46
N SER A 385 -19.01 0.71 10.81
CA SER A 385 -19.17 2.16 10.91
C SER A 385 -20.44 2.65 10.22
N TYR A 386 -20.77 2.10 9.05
CA TYR A 386 -22.02 2.38 8.35
C TYR A 386 -23.25 1.89 9.14
N LEU A 387 -23.18 0.67 9.71
CA LEU A 387 -24.27 0.15 10.53
C LEU A 387 -24.53 1.04 11.75
N LEU A 388 -23.49 1.49 12.43
CA LEU A 388 -23.65 2.40 13.58
C LEU A 388 -24.20 3.76 13.14
N TYR A 389 -23.76 4.29 12.01
CA TYR A 389 -24.32 5.53 11.45
C TYR A 389 -25.83 5.38 11.14
N ALA A 390 -26.23 4.28 10.50
CA ALA A 390 -27.62 3.96 10.22
C ALA A 390 -28.45 3.74 11.50
N LEU A 391 -27.87 3.19 12.56
CA LEU A 391 -28.54 3.07 13.87
C LEU A 391 -28.76 4.44 14.53
N ILE A 392 -27.87 5.41 14.32
CA ILE A 392 -28.01 6.77 14.86
C ILE A 392 -29.08 7.57 14.11
N HIS A 393 -29.09 7.49 12.77
CA HIS A 393 -29.98 8.30 11.91
C HIS A 393 -31.28 7.58 11.50
N GLY A 394 -31.41 6.29 11.83
CA GLY A 394 -32.59 5.48 11.56
C GLY A 394 -32.58 4.73 10.23
N GLN A 395 -33.58 3.88 10.04
CA GLN A 395 -33.70 3.01 8.84
C GLN A 395 -33.86 3.80 7.53
N GLY A 396 -34.25 5.08 7.61
CA GLY A 396 -34.43 5.96 6.45
C GLY A 396 -33.19 6.02 5.55
N VAL A 397 -32.00 6.03 6.15
CA VAL A 397 -30.70 6.05 5.45
C VAL A 397 -30.52 4.82 4.56
N ILE A 398 -30.82 3.63 5.09
CA ILE A 398 -30.65 2.37 4.33
C ILE A 398 -31.64 2.32 3.17
N SER A 399 -32.88 2.76 3.39
CA SER A 399 -33.88 2.81 2.34
C SER A 399 -33.55 3.81 1.25
N SER A 400 -33.03 5.00 1.60
CA SER A 400 -32.65 6.03 0.63
C SER A 400 -31.45 5.58 -0.21
N ASP A 401 -30.43 4.99 0.41
CA ASP A 401 -29.26 4.48 -0.32
C ASP A 401 -29.64 3.34 -1.27
N TRP A 402 -30.52 2.44 -0.82
CA TRP A 402 -31.02 1.35 -1.64
C TRP A 402 -31.84 1.87 -2.82
N GLN A 403 -32.74 2.82 -2.59
CA GLN A 403 -33.52 3.46 -3.66
C GLN A 403 -32.59 4.16 -4.66
N PHE A 404 -31.58 4.88 -4.18
CA PHE A 404 -30.61 5.55 -5.05
C PHE A 404 -29.88 4.58 -5.99
N LEU A 405 -29.40 3.44 -5.47
CA LEU A 405 -28.71 2.40 -6.26
C LEU A 405 -29.60 1.76 -7.32
N VAL A 406 -30.89 1.59 -7.00
CA VAL A 406 -31.88 0.99 -7.90
C VAL A 406 -32.32 1.99 -8.97
N GLU A 407 -32.64 3.23 -8.59
CA GLU A 407 -33.05 4.31 -9.49
C GLU A 407 -31.99 4.60 -10.55
N HIS A 408 -30.71 4.62 -10.17
CA HIS A 408 -29.60 4.91 -11.07
C HIS A 408 -29.02 3.66 -11.77
N GLN A 409 -29.63 2.48 -11.59
CA GLN A 409 -29.15 1.20 -12.15
C GLN A 409 -27.68 0.88 -11.80
N LEU A 410 -27.18 1.41 -10.69
CA LEU A 410 -25.78 1.28 -10.27
C LEU A 410 -25.50 -0.05 -9.54
N PHE A 411 -26.54 -0.77 -9.12
CA PHE A 411 -26.42 -2.04 -8.39
C PHE A 411 -25.49 -3.05 -9.07
N THR A 412 -25.72 -3.30 -10.36
CA THR A 412 -24.92 -4.24 -11.15
C THR A 412 -23.46 -3.77 -11.25
N ALA A 413 -23.24 -2.48 -11.50
CA ALA A 413 -21.89 -1.90 -11.57
C ALA A 413 -21.15 -2.00 -10.22
N ALA A 414 -21.84 -1.77 -9.11
CA ALA A 414 -21.28 -1.87 -7.77
C ALA A 414 -20.84 -3.31 -7.44
N ILE A 415 -21.64 -4.32 -7.80
CA ILE A 415 -21.27 -5.74 -7.62
C ILE A 415 -20.00 -6.08 -8.40
N TYR A 416 -19.93 -5.69 -9.68
CA TYR A 416 -18.74 -5.94 -10.49
C TYR A 416 -17.52 -5.20 -9.94
N GLN A 417 -17.67 -3.95 -9.49
CA GLN A 417 -16.59 -3.16 -8.90
C GLN A 417 -16.03 -3.82 -7.63
N ILE A 418 -16.90 -4.30 -6.73
CA ILE A 418 -16.50 -5.04 -5.54
C ILE A 418 -15.77 -6.34 -5.93
N GLY A 419 -16.29 -7.07 -6.91
CA GLY A 419 -15.68 -8.29 -7.43
C GLY A 419 -14.25 -8.04 -7.95
N ILE A 420 -14.04 -6.99 -8.73
CA ILE A 420 -12.71 -6.62 -9.24
C ILE A 420 -11.79 -6.19 -8.10
N MET A 421 -12.26 -5.39 -7.14
CA MET A 421 -11.44 -5.00 -5.99
C MET A 421 -10.97 -6.20 -5.19
N LEU A 422 -11.84 -7.19 -4.96
CA LEU A 422 -11.49 -8.43 -4.27
C LEU A 422 -10.45 -9.23 -5.05
N LEU A 423 -10.67 -9.44 -6.36
CA LEU A 423 -9.73 -10.14 -7.22
C LEU A 423 -8.37 -9.44 -7.25
N PHE A 424 -8.37 -8.11 -7.33
CA PHE A 424 -7.16 -7.30 -7.30
C PHE A 424 -6.43 -7.46 -5.97
N TYR A 425 -7.11 -7.32 -4.83
CA TYR A 425 -6.54 -7.49 -3.49
C TYR A 425 -5.85 -8.85 -3.32
N PHE A 426 -6.55 -9.94 -3.65
CA PHE A 426 -5.99 -11.29 -3.55
C PHE A 426 -4.86 -11.53 -4.54
N SER A 427 -5.02 -11.09 -5.79
CA SER A 427 -4.01 -11.18 -6.83
C SER A 427 -2.72 -10.47 -6.40
N THR A 428 -2.82 -9.25 -5.87
CA THR A 428 -1.67 -8.49 -5.37
C THR A 428 -0.96 -9.26 -4.26
N ILE A 429 -1.66 -9.65 -3.18
CA ILE A 429 -1.03 -10.34 -2.04
C ILE A 429 -0.31 -11.61 -2.47
N MET A 430 -0.98 -12.44 -3.26
CA MET A 430 -0.48 -13.76 -3.62
C MET A 430 0.70 -13.70 -4.59
N ASN A 431 0.62 -12.85 -5.64
CA ASN A 431 1.72 -12.67 -6.58
C ASN A 431 2.93 -12.02 -5.90
N PHE A 432 2.73 -10.98 -5.08
CA PHE A 432 3.85 -10.36 -4.36
C PHE A 432 4.51 -11.32 -3.38
N THR A 433 3.74 -12.16 -2.67
CA THR A 433 4.31 -13.17 -1.77
C THR A 433 5.16 -14.18 -2.55
N ALA A 434 4.68 -14.64 -3.72
CA ALA A 434 5.48 -15.48 -4.61
C ALA A 434 6.79 -14.80 -5.03
N PHE A 435 6.73 -13.49 -5.35
CA PHE A 435 7.91 -12.72 -5.72
C PHE A 435 8.93 -12.60 -4.59
N CYS A 436 8.47 -12.31 -3.36
CA CYS A 436 9.33 -12.19 -2.19
C CYS A 436 10.01 -13.51 -1.81
N TRP A 437 9.39 -14.64 -2.15
CA TRP A 437 9.92 -15.97 -1.85
C TRP A 437 10.95 -16.48 -2.86
N PHE A 438 11.13 -15.81 -4.01
CA PHE A 438 12.20 -16.20 -4.93
C PHE A 438 13.59 -15.98 -4.31
N PRO A 439 14.51 -16.96 -4.44
CA PRO A 439 15.84 -16.93 -3.81
C PRO A 439 16.75 -15.79 -4.30
N ARG A 440 16.44 -15.20 -5.46
CA ARG A 440 17.09 -13.99 -5.99
C ARG A 440 16.05 -12.86 -6.09
N PRO A 441 15.81 -12.12 -5.00
CA PRO A 441 14.83 -11.03 -5.02
C PRO A 441 15.16 -10.00 -6.10
N CYS A 442 16.44 -9.74 -6.40
CA CYS A 442 16.83 -8.83 -7.49
C CYS A 442 16.33 -9.29 -8.88
N VAL A 443 16.18 -10.59 -9.14
CA VAL A 443 15.63 -11.11 -10.40
C VAL A 443 14.10 -11.05 -10.37
N GLY A 444 13.48 -11.44 -9.24
CA GLY A 444 12.03 -11.30 -9.05
C GLY A 444 11.55 -9.85 -9.21
N TRP A 445 12.27 -8.90 -8.60
CA TRP A 445 12.03 -7.47 -8.76
C TRP A 445 12.17 -7.02 -10.22
N ARG A 446 13.22 -7.45 -10.94
CA ARG A 446 13.38 -7.11 -12.37
C ARG A 446 12.21 -7.59 -13.22
N ILE A 447 11.71 -8.80 -12.98
CA ILE A 447 10.57 -9.38 -13.73
C ILE A 447 9.27 -8.65 -13.38
N LEU A 448 9.03 -8.41 -12.09
CA LEU A 448 7.87 -7.66 -11.62
C LEU A 448 7.82 -6.26 -12.24
N PHE A 449 8.97 -5.61 -12.42
CA PHE A 449 9.06 -4.26 -12.98
C PHE A 449 9.11 -4.21 -14.51
N SER A 450 9.60 -5.26 -15.18
CA SER A 450 9.61 -5.31 -16.64
C SER A 450 8.21 -5.39 -17.24
N LEU A 451 7.26 -6.04 -16.55
CA LEU A 451 5.89 -6.21 -17.06
C LEU A 451 5.12 -4.88 -17.16
N PRO A 452 5.04 -4.03 -16.11
CA PRO A 452 4.48 -2.69 -16.22
C PRO A 452 5.23 -1.81 -17.22
N ALA A 453 6.57 -1.85 -17.23
CA ALA A 453 7.38 -1.05 -18.13
C ALA A 453 7.14 -1.39 -19.61
N LEU A 454 7.00 -2.68 -19.93
CA LEU A 454 6.67 -3.15 -21.28
C LEU A 454 5.25 -2.74 -21.69
N LEU A 455 4.29 -2.79 -20.77
CA LEU A 455 2.93 -2.30 -21.00
C LEU A 455 2.92 -0.79 -21.27
N ILE A 456 3.63 0.00 -20.46
CA ILE A 456 3.82 1.44 -20.69
C ILE A 456 4.41 1.71 -22.05
N LEU A 457 5.54 1.08 -22.37
CA LEU A 457 6.24 1.28 -23.64
C LEU A 457 5.33 0.95 -24.82
N SER A 458 4.54 -0.13 -24.70
CA SER A 458 3.58 -0.53 -25.72
C SER A 458 2.48 0.49 -25.91
N LEU A 459 1.91 1.03 -24.82
CA LEU A 459 0.89 2.07 -24.88
C LEU A 459 1.46 3.35 -25.53
N THR A 460 2.65 3.78 -25.14
CA THR A 460 3.30 4.98 -25.69
C THR A 460 3.62 4.82 -27.17
N ILE A 461 4.20 3.70 -27.60
CA ILE A 461 4.48 3.45 -29.03
C ILE A 461 3.18 3.42 -29.84
N SER A 462 2.10 2.87 -29.26
CA SER A 462 0.79 2.82 -29.90
C SER A 462 0.18 4.20 -30.16
N GLU A 463 0.58 5.22 -29.41
CA GLU A 463 0.15 6.62 -29.65
C GLU A 463 0.89 7.25 -30.81
N PHE A 464 2.22 7.09 -30.83
CA PHE A 464 3.06 7.63 -31.92
C PHE A 464 2.85 6.88 -33.23
N LEU A 465 2.48 5.60 -33.15
CA LEU A 465 2.33 4.70 -34.27
C LEU A 465 1.03 3.88 -34.11
N PRO A 466 -0.15 4.47 -34.42
CA PRO A 466 -1.44 3.83 -34.18
C PRO A 466 -1.61 2.48 -34.91
N GLY A 467 -0.95 2.31 -36.06
CA GLY A 467 -0.93 1.02 -36.78
C GLY A 467 -0.30 -0.14 -35.99
N PHE A 468 0.54 0.15 -34.99
CA PHE A 468 1.18 -0.86 -34.14
C PHE A 468 0.42 -1.12 -32.84
N ARG A 469 -0.70 -0.44 -32.58
CA ARG A 469 -1.47 -0.63 -31.34
C ARG A 469 -1.97 -2.05 -31.16
N ALA A 470 -2.65 -2.57 -32.17
CA ALA A 470 -3.16 -3.94 -32.15
C ALA A 470 -2.06 -5.00 -31.92
N PRO A 471 -0.96 -5.04 -32.70
CA PRO A 471 0.07 -6.05 -32.52
C PRO A 471 0.82 -5.91 -31.18
N LEU A 472 1.05 -4.70 -30.66
CA LEU A 472 1.72 -4.50 -29.38
C LEU A 472 0.88 -4.95 -28.19
N LEU A 473 -0.42 -4.62 -28.17
CA LEU A 473 -1.32 -5.07 -27.11
C LEU A 473 -1.54 -6.59 -27.15
N LEU A 474 -1.66 -7.17 -28.35
CA LEU A 474 -1.72 -8.62 -28.52
C LEU A 474 -0.44 -9.30 -28.05
N LEU A 475 0.73 -8.74 -28.37
CA LEU A 475 2.02 -9.22 -27.89
C LEU A 475 2.06 -9.23 -26.36
N ASN A 476 1.60 -8.17 -25.69
CA ASN A 476 1.53 -8.13 -24.22
C ASN A 476 0.60 -9.20 -23.66
N ALA A 477 -0.60 -9.36 -24.23
CA ALA A 477 -1.53 -10.41 -23.83
C ALA A 477 -0.92 -11.81 -24.00
N CYS A 478 -0.26 -12.07 -25.13
CA CYS A 478 0.44 -13.31 -25.42
C CYS A 478 1.61 -13.56 -24.45
N LEU A 479 2.40 -12.53 -24.11
CA LEU A 479 3.50 -12.64 -23.17
C LEU A 479 3.00 -12.96 -21.76
N LEU A 480 1.94 -12.29 -21.29
CA LEU A 480 1.32 -12.55 -19.99
C LEU A 480 0.79 -13.98 -19.90
N CYS A 481 0.00 -14.41 -20.89
CA CYS A 481 -0.55 -15.77 -20.93
C CYS A 481 0.55 -16.82 -21.11
N GLY A 482 1.51 -16.58 -21.99
CA GLY A 482 2.64 -17.47 -22.26
C GLY A 482 3.49 -17.69 -21.02
N LEU A 483 3.80 -16.63 -20.27
CA LEU A 483 4.54 -16.73 -19.01
C LEU A 483 3.77 -17.55 -17.96
N ALA A 484 2.45 -17.37 -17.87
CA ALA A 484 1.62 -18.20 -17.00
C ALA A 484 1.65 -19.68 -17.42
N VAL A 485 1.47 -19.98 -18.71
CA VAL A 485 1.53 -21.35 -19.24
C VAL A 485 2.88 -22.00 -18.93
N LEU A 486 4.00 -21.29 -19.14
CA LEU A 486 5.33 -21.77 -18.81
C LEU A 486 5.49 -22.06 -17.31
N ALA A 487 4.97 -21.18 -16.44
CA ALA A 487 5.00 -21.40 -15.00
C ALA A 487 4.21 -22.65 -14.59
N PHE A 488 2.98 -22.83 -15.11
CA PHE A 488 2.17 -24.02 -14.83
C PHE A 488 2.82 -25.30 -15.38
N LEU A 489 3.39 -25.25 -16.57
CA LEU A 489 4.07 -26.39 -17.19
C LEU A 489 5.33 -26.79 -16.40
N HIS A 490 6.13 -25.82 -15.96
CA HIS A 490 7.30 -26.08 -15.13
C HIS A 490 6.89 -26.64 -13.76
N ALA A 491 5.89 -26.04 -13.09
CA ALA A 491 5.38 -26.53 -11.82
C ALA A 491 4.82 -27.96 -11.91
N TYR A 492 4.18 -28.30 -13.04
CA TYR A 492 3.66 -29.65 -13.28
C TYR A 492 4.79 -30.66 -13.56
N ARG A 493 5.78 -30.31 -14.38
CA ARG A 493 6.94 -31.18 -14.66
C ARG A 493 7.78 -31.44 -13.42
N SER A 494 7.81 -30.50 -12.48
CA SER A 494 8.48 -30.65 -11.18
C SER A 494 7.61 -31.32 -10.11
N ASP A 495 6.44 -31.87 -10.46
CA ASP A 495 5.48 -32.52 -9.53
C ASP A 495 5.01 -31.64 -8.35
N LEU A 496 5.12 -30.31 -8.49
CA LEU A 496 4.73 -29.34 -7.46
C LEU A 496 3.22 -29.09 -7.45
N ILE A 497 2.54 -29.28 -8.59
CA ILE A 497 1.10 -29.14 -8.74
C ILE A 497 0.48 -30.37 -9.40
N GLY A 498 -0.77 -30.68 -9.04
CA GLY A 498 -1.52 -31.76 -9.66
C GLY A 498 -2.33 -31.33 -10.88
N ARG A 499 -2.75 -32.29 -11.70
CA ARG A 499 -3.64 -32.06 -12.86
C ARG A 499 -4.93 -31.32 -12.47
N LYS A 500 -5.48 -31.60 -11.27
CA LYS A 500 -6.67 -30.92 -10.74
C LYS A 500 -6.47 -29.40 -10.63
N THR A 501 -5.30 -28.94 -10.16
CA THR A 501 -5.01 -27.51 -10.04
C THR A 501 -4.96 -26.84 -11.40
N ILE A 502 -4.37 -27.51 -12.40
CA ILE A 502 -4.32 -27.01 -13.78
C ILE A 502 -5.73 -26.88 -14.34
N TRP A 503 -6.55 -27.92 -14.23
CA TRP A 503 -7.93 -27.91 -14.71
C TRP A 503 -8.78 -26.82 -14.06
N LEU A 504 -8.66 -26.65 -12.73
CA LEU A 504 -9.37 -25.59 -12.02
C LEU A 504 -8.91 -24.20 -12.46
N SER A 505 -7.61 -23.96 -12.64
CA SER A 505 -7.09 -22.68 -13.13
C SER A 505 -7.52 -22.39 -14.57
N VAL A 506 -7.48 -23.40 -15.45
CA VAL A 506 -7.91 -23.31 -16.84
C VAL A 506 -9.41 -23.07 -16.98
N LEU A 507 -10.23 -23.54 -16.03
CA LEU A 507 -11.67 -23.27 -15.99
C LEU A 507 -11.99 -21.91 -15.36
N PHE A 508 -11.31 -21.56 -14.26
CA PHE A 508 -11.59 -20.33 -13.51
C PHE A 508 -11.19 -19.06 -14.28
N TYR A 509 -10.05 -19.07 -14.96
CA TYR A 509 -9.58 -17.94 -15.76
C TYR A 509 -10.59 -17.47 -16.83
N PRO A 510 -11.08 -18.33 -17.76
CA PRO A 510 -12.06 -17.90 -18.75
C PRO A 510 -13.40 -17.53 -18.13
N VAL A 511 -13.84 -18.18 -17.04
CA VAL A 511 -15.07 -17.80 -16.34
C VAL A 511 -14.99 -16.37 -15.83
N ILE A 512 -13.89 -15.97 -15.18
CA ILE A 512 -13.67 -14.59 -14.76
C ILE A 512 -13.65 -13.66 -15.98
N SER A 513 -12.86 -13.98 -17.00
CA SER A 513 -12.72 -13.14 -18.19
C SER A 513 -14.05 -12.91 -18.90
N ILE A 514 -14.91 -13.93 -19.00
CA ILE A 514 -16.26 -13.81 -19.57
C ILE A 514 -17.17 -12.98 -18.66
N THR A 515 -17.13 -13.22 -17.34
CA THR A 515 -17.97 -12.52 -16.36
C THR A 515 -17.73 -11.01 -16.38
N PHE A 516 -16.47 -10.58 -16.54
CA PHE A 516 -16.10 -9.16 -16.62
C PHE A 516 -15.98 -8.63 -18.06
N TRP A 517 -16.24 -9.45 -19.09
CA TRP A 517 -16.03 -9.07 -20.50
C TRP A 517 -16.79 -7.80 -20.89
N ASN A 518 -18.05 -7.71 -20.48
CA ASN A 518 -18.93 -6.56 -20.75
C ASN A 518 -18.74 -5.42 -19.75
N PHE A 519 -18.06 -5.66 -18.63
CA PHE A 519 -17.79 -4.63 -17.62
C PHE A 519 -16.77 -3.61 -18.14
N TRP A 520 -15.79 -4.03 -18.94
CA TRP A 520 -14.72 -3.15 -19.43
C TRP A 520 -15.22 -2.00 -20.31
N LYS A 521 -16.43 -2.08 -20.89
CA LYS A 521 -17.08 -1.04 -21.71
C LYS A 521 -16.14 -0.37 -22.75
N THR A 522 -15.19 -1.11 -23.34
CA THR A 522 -14.28 -0.57 -24.36
C THR A 522 -14.81 -0.78 -25.76
N ASP A 523 -14.60 0.19 -26.66
CA ASP A 523 -15.02 0.09 -28.06
C ASP A 523 -14.15 -0.87 -28.88
N LEU A 524 -12.88 -0.99 -28.52
CA LEU A 524 -11.92 -1.86 -29.20
C LEU A 524 -11.86 -3.24 -28.53
N LEU A 525 -12.05 -4.28 -29.35
CA LEU A 525 -12.00 -5.68 -28.92
C LEU A 525 -10.62 -6.06 -28.35
N ILE A 526 -9.55 -5.46 -28.88
CA ILE A 526 -8.16 -5.70 -28.45
C ILE A 526 -7.93 -5.23 -27.01
N ASP A 527 -8.55 -4.14 -26.59
CA ASP A 527 -8.41 -3.63 -25.22
C ASP A 527 -9.10 -4.60 -24.24
N ARG A 528 -10.27 -5.14 -24.60
CA ARG A 528 -10.95 -6.21 -23.81
C ARG A 528 -10.10 -7.46 -23.67
N VAL A 529 -9.39 -7.84 -24.73
CA VAL A 529 -8.46 -8.98 -24.71
C VAL A 529 -7.30 -8.73 -23.73
N LEU A 530 -6.73 -7.53 -23.71
CA LEU A 530 -5.66 -7.19 -22.77
C LEU A 530 -6.15 -7.22 -21.31
N PHE A 531 -7.31 -6.60 -21.00
CA PHE A 531 -7.86 -6.62 -19.64
C PHE A 531 -8.21 -8.05 -19.19
N SER A 532 -8.75 -8.85 -20.09
CA SER A 532 -8.98 -10.28 -19.85
C SER A 532 -7.66 -11.02 -19.60
N ALA A 533 -6.60 -10.71 -20.34
CA ALA A 533 -5.28 -11.28 -20.12
C ALA A 533 -4.68 -10.90 -18.76
N LEU A 534 -4.92 -9.68 -18.25
CA LEU A 534 -4.49 -9.27 -16.91
C LEU A 534 -5.17 -10.08 -15.80
N MET A 535 -6.37 -10.63 -16.03
CA MET A 535 -7.01 -11.52 -15.06
C MET A 535 -6.23 -12.81 -14.81
N ILE A 536 -5.22 -13.15 -15.63
CA ILE A 536 -4.34 -14.31 -15.41
C ILE A 536 -3.59 -14.24 -14.07
N PHE A 537 -3.36 -13.04 -13.54
CA PHE A 537 -2.72 -12.87 -12.24
C PHE A 537 -3.55 -13.44 -11.09
N THR A 538 -4.85 -13.68 -11.26
CA THR A 538 -5.70 -14.35 -10.25
C THR A 538 -5.35 -15.82 -10.08
N VAL A 539 -4.84 -16.49 -11.13
CA VAL A 539 -4.50 -17.92 -11.13
C VAL A 539 -3.00 -18.19 -11.09
N LEU A 540 -2.17 -17.25 -11.53
CA LEU A 540 -0.71 -17.39 -11.57
C LEU A 540 -0.06 -17.83 -10.23
N PRO A 541 -0.51 -17.35 -9.05
CA PRO A 541 0.06 -17.75 -7.76
C PRO A 541 -0.01 -19.25 -7.47
N PHE A 542 -0.97 -19.98 -8.05
CA PHE A 542 -1.10 -21.42 -7.85
C PHE A 542 0.08 -22.20 -8.44
N ALA A 543 0.79 -21.64 -9.41
CA ALA A 543 2.02 -22.21 -9.95
C ALA A 543 3.28 -21.54 -9.35
N THR A 544 3.29 -20.21 -9.22
CA THR A 544 4.50 -19.47 -8.83
C THR A 544 4.88 -19.64 -7.36
N ILE A 545 3.92 -19.81 -6.45
CA ILE A 545 4.22 -20.03 -5.03
C ILE A 545 4.92 -21.39 -4.81
N PRO A 546 4.39 -22.54 -5.30
CA PRO A 546 5.09 -23.81 -5.20
C PRO A 546 6.48 -23.79 -5.83
N LEU A 547 6.63 -23.13 -6.98
CA LEU A 547 7.93 -22.94 -7.64
C LEU A 547 8.91 -22.16 -6.77
N ALA A 548 8.46 -21.06 -6.16
CA ALA A 548 9.30 -20.25 -5.28
C ALA A 548 9.74 -21.04 -4.04
N VAL A 549 8.85 -21.82 -3.42
CA VAL A 549 9.16 -22.67 -2.27
C VAL A 549 10.19 -23.74 -2.63
N SER A 550 9.95 -24.48 -3.71
CA SER A 550 10.85 -25.56 -4.15
C SER A 550 12.25 -25.01 -4.48
N TRP A 551 12.31 -23.90 -5.23
CA TRP A 551 13.60 -23.29 -5.59
C TRP A 551 14.36 -22.76 -4.37
N ASN A 552 13.67 -22.25 -3.35
CA ASN A 552 14.33 -21.76 -2.14
C ASN A 552 14.83 -22.91 -1.26
N ARG A 553 14.17 -24.07 -1.31
CA ARG A 553 14.53 -25.26 -0.52
C ARG A 553 15.72 -26.03 -1.09
N HIS A 554 15.81 -26.18 -2.41
CA HIS A 554 16.84 -26.98 -3.10
C HIS A 554 18.03 -26.15 -3.59
N ARG A 555 18.26 -24.99 -2.99
CA ARG A 555 19.41 -24.11 -3.28
C ARG A 555 20.47 -24.26 -2.22
#